data_AF-A0A9Q7FF04-F1
#
_entry.id   AF-A0A9Q7FF04-F1
#
_cell.length_a   1.000
_cell.length_b   1.000
_cell.length_c   1.000
_cell.angle_alpha   90.00
_cell.angle_beta   90.00
_cell.angle_gamma   90.00
#
_symmetry.space_group_name_H-M   'P 1'
#
loop_
_entity.id
_entity.type
_entity.pdbx_description
1 polymer ?
#
loop_
_entity_poly.entity_id
_entity_poly.type
_entity_poly.pdbx_seq_one_letter_code
_entity_poly.pdbx_strand_id
1 'polypeptide(L)'
;MSRCSDQAALDQWYPLDTETAIPFGTSSSRLLGGDLVVTRETDGSIAIMAEDGALPIIKRFGLVWTTLGRPAGGLFALPEADEEDRRVVNCGSVMVRASGLRIVENFLDMAHFPFVHTDILGAEPHTEVMHYNAEIRRDVDEVWATNCQFFQPQAALSATGGIMTDYIYRVMTPFATLLYKTCPNAANRWDVICLFVQPLDPGRCRAHPVMFLIDDVSTTTELVHFQQLIFLQDRIILENQRPVLLPMEARSEIPTRADASSIAYRRWLKEKGITYGTSAMAA
;
A
#
# COMPACT_ATOMS: atom_id res chain seq x y z
N MET A 1 22.58 10.23 -0.54
CA MET A 1 21.23 9.68 -0.82
C MET A 1 20.89 10.02 -2.26
N SER A 2 20.45 9.05 -3.06
CA SER A 2 20.19 9.27 -4.49
C SER A 2 18.77 9.81 -4.67
N ARG A 3 18.61 10.96 -5.32
CA ARG A 3 17.30 11.49 -5.75
C ARG A 3 16.75 10.60 -6.87
N CYS A 4 15.44 10.41 -6.91
CA CYS A 4 14.82 9.62 -7.97
C CYS A 4 15.01 10.29 -9.34
N SER A 5 15.39 9.48 -10.33
CA SER A 5 15.50 9.86 -11.74
C SER A 5 14.49 9.13 -12.63
N ASP A 6 13.66 8.25 -12.06
CA ASP A 6 12.69 7.48 -12.83
C ASP A 6 11.50 8.37 -13.17
N GLN A 7 11.35 8.72 -14.44
CA GLN A 7 10.20 9.51 -14.89
C GLN A 7 8.87 8.82 -14.51
N ALA A 8 8.81 7.49 -14.65
CA ALA A 8 7.64 6.70 -14.30
C ALA A 8 7.27 6.73 -12.81
N ALA A 9 8.24 6.99 -11.91
CA ALA A 9 7.97 7.20 -10.49
C ALA A 9 7.64 8.67 -10.19
N LEU A 10 8.40 9.61 -10.77
CA LEU A 10 8.17 11.05 -10.59
C LEU A 10 6.76 11.46 -11.03
N ASP A 11 6.24 10.86 -12.11
CA ASP A 11 4.91 11.12 -12.67
C ASP A 11 3.78 10.35 -11.94
N GLN A 12 3.98 9.97 -10.68
CA GLN A 12 2.95 9.39 -9.81
C GLN A 12 2.51 10.36 -8.72
N TRP A 13 1.30 10.14 -8.22
CA TRP A 13 0.79 10.78 -7.01
C TRP A 13 1.20 9.97 -5.77
N TYR A 14 1.66 10.66 -4.74
CA TYR A 14 2.10 10.07 -3.48
C TYR A 14 1.38 10.68 -2.28
N PRO A 15 1.00 9.87 -1.28
CA PRO A 15 0.42 10.39 -0.05
C PRO A 15 1.51 11.12 0.76
N LEU A 16 1.12 12.15 1.52
CA LEU A 16 1.98 12.76 2.53
C LEU A 16 1.47 12.47 3.94
N ASP A 17 0.25 12.90 4.24
CA ASP A 17 -0.45 12.61 5.49
C ASP A 17 -1.93 13.00 5.40
N THR A 18 -2.68 12.74 6.47
CA THR A 18 -4.02 13.29 6.66
C THR A 18 -3.93 14.81 6.89
N GLU A 19 -4.95 15.57 6.50
CA GLU A 19 -4.98 17.02 6.76
C GLU A 19 -4.84 17.34 8.25
N THR A 20 -5.42 16.50 9.11
CA THR A 20 -5.35 16.64 10.58
C THR A 20 -3.96 16.35 11.15
N ALA A 21 -3.16 15.52 10.49
CA ALA A 21 -1.80 15.20 10.93
C ALA A 21 -0.76 16.22 10.44
N ILE A 22 -1.07 17.00 9.41
CA ILE A 22 -0.22 18.11 8.98
C ILE A 22 -0.37 19.25 10.00
N PRO A 23 0.72 19.64 10.70
CA PRO A 23 0.68 20.67 11.72
C PRO A 23 0.43 22.05 11.09
N PHE A 24 -0.20 22.95 11.83
CA PHE A 24 -0.28 24.36 11.45
C PHE A 24 1.13 24.99 11.40
N GLY A 25 1.33 25.91 10.46
CA GLY A 25 2.62 26.49 10.14
C GLY A 25 3.41 25.63 9.16
N THR A 26 4.74 25.74 9.22
CA THR A 26 5.65 25.09 8.27
C THR A 26 6.30 23.86 8.88
N SER A 27 6.29 22.76 8.13
CA SER A 27 6.91 21.48 8.49
C SER A 27 7.72 20.91 7.32
N SER A 28 8.67 20.03 7.63
CA SER A 28 9.45 19.33 6.61
C SER A 28 8.87 17.94 6.32
N SER A 29 8.95 17.54 5.06
CA SER A 29 8.65 16.19 4.59
C SER A 29 9.69 15.79 3.54
N ARG A 30 9.59 14.57 3.01
CA ARG A 30 10.53 14.03 2.04
C ARG A 30 9.81 13.12 1.07
N LEU A 31 10.17 13.14 -0.20
CA LEU A 31 9.58 12.29 -1.21
C LEU A 31 10.62 11.96 -2.27
N LEU A 32 10.79 10.66 -2.57
CA LEU A 32 11.69 10.18 -3.63
C LEU A 32 13.12 10.75 -3.53
N GLY A 33 13.61 10.94 -2.30
CA GLY A 33 14.95 11.46 -2.01
C GLY A 33 15.07 12.99 -2.07
N GLY A 34 13.99 13.71 -2.40
CA GLY A 34 13.91 15.17 -2.37
C GLY A 34 13.21 15.70 -1.11
N ASP A 35 13.68 16.82 -0.60
CA ASP A 35 13.07 17.50 0.55
C ASP A 35 11.84 18.31 0.13
N LEU A 36 10.82 18.28 0.97
CA LEU A 36 9.59 19.02 0.81
C LEU A 36 9.37 19.94 2.00
N VAL A 37 8.79 21.11 1.74
CA VAL A 37 8.25 22.01 2.76
C VAL A 37 6.73 21.99 2.63
N VAL A 38 6.06 21.63 3.73
CA VAL A 38 4.60 21.59 3.81
C VAL A 38 4.14 22.68 4.77
N THR A 39 3.36 23.62 4.26
CA THR A 39 2.78 24.70 5.06
C THR A 39 1.27 24.50 5.15
N ARG A 40 0.73 24.54 6.37
CA ARG A 40 -0.71 24.58 6.61
C ARG A 40 -1.08 25.87 7.31
N GLU A 41 -1.88 26.69 6.65
CA GLU A 41 -2.33 27.96 7.19
C GLU A 41 -3.47 27.79 8.19
N THR A 42 -3.74 28.83 8.97
CA THR A 42 -4.81 28.82 9.98
C THR A 42 -6.23 28.65 9.41
N ASP A 43 -6.42 28.97 8.12
CA ASP A 43 -7.67 28.73 7.39
C ASP A 43 -7.79 27.29 6.87
N GLY A 44 -6.78 26.43 7.11
CA GLY A 44 -6.73 25.05 6.68
C GLY A 44 -6.22 24.84 5.25
N SER A 45 -5.85 25.90 4.53
CA SER A 45 -5.17 25.77 3.24
C SER A 45 -3.80 25.11 3.42
N ILE A 46 -3.42 24.28 2.46
CA ILE A 46 -2.15 23.54 2.47
C ILE A 46 -1.40 23.90 1.19
N ALA A 47 -0.11 24.20 1.34
CA ALA A 47 0.84 24.39 0.26
C ALA A 47 2.01 23.42 0.43
N ILE A 48 2.50 22.87 -0.68
CA ILE A 48 3.65 21.97 -0.70
C ILE A 48 4.67 22.55 -1.68
N MET A 49 5.91 22.69 -1.23
CA MET A 49 7.01 23.21 -2.01
C MET A 49 8.13 22.17 -2.08
N ALA A 50 8.68 21.97 -3.27
CA ALA A 50 9.99 21.35 -3.47
C ALA A 50 11.02 22.44 -3.84
N GLU A 51 12.27 22.04 -4.03
CA GLU A 51 13.34 22.92 -4.53
C GLU A 51 12.94 23.63 -5.83
N ASP A 52 12.24 22.92 -6.72
CA ASP A 52 11.86 23.39 -8.06
C ASP A 52 10.56 24.22 -8.08
N GLY A 53 9.91 24.43 -6.92
CA GLY A 53 8.73 25.27 -6.77
C GLY A 53 7.52 24.58 -6.12
N ALA A 54 6.35 25.19 -6.28
CA ALA A 54 5.10 24.69 -5.72
C ALA A 54 4.66 23.41 -6.41
N LEU A 55 4.26 22.41 -5.62
CA LEU A 55 3.74 21.15 -6.10
C LEU A 55 2.21 21.14 -6.09
N PRO A 56 1.58 20.45 -7.05
CA PRO A 56 0.12 20.35 -7.08
C PRO A 56 -0.39 19.42 -5.97
N ILE A 57 -1.61 19.67 -5.51
CA ILE A 57 -2.23 18.96 -4.39
C ILE A 57 -3.53 18.30 -4.83
N ILE A 58 -3.73 17.04 -4.42
CA ILE A 58 -5.03 16.38 -4.43
C ILE A 58 -5.40 15.99 -2.99
N LYS A 59 -6.63 16.29 -2.57
CA LYS A 59 -7.22 15.80 -1.31
C LYS A 59 -8.21 14.69 -1.65
N ARG A 60 -7.85 13.44 -1.39
CA ARG A 60 -8.70 12.26 -1.66
C ARG A 60 -8.30 11.07 -0.80
N PHE A 61 -9.22 10.14 -0.60
CA PHE A 61 -8.99 8.93 0.20
C PHE A 61 -8.49 9.22 1.62
N GLY A 62 -8.99 10.32 2.21
CA GLY A 62 -8.61 10.76 3.57
C GLY A 62 -7.19 11.33 3.70
N LEU A 63 -6.49 11.57 2.58
CA LEU A 63 -5.08 11.99 2.55
C LEU A 63 -4.85 13.20 1.63
N VAL A 64 -3.76 13.91 1.92
CA VAL A 64 -3.17 14.92 1.03
C VAL A 64 -2.11 14.24 0.17
N TRP A 65 -2.22 14.44 -1.15
CA TRP A 65 -1.35 13.87 -2.16
C TRP A 65 -0.59 14.95 -2.92
N THR A 66 0.61 14.62 -3.35
CA THR A 66 1.45 15.47 -4.21
C THR A 66 2.18 14.63 -5.25
N THR A 67 2.81 15.28 -6.23
CA THR A 67 3.68 14.65 -7.22
C THR A 67 4.92 15.52 -7.43
N LEU A 68 6.03 14.90 -7.85
CA LEU A 68 7.26 15.61 -8.24
C LEU A 68 7.38 15.77 -9.77
N GLY A 69 6.45 15.19 -10.53
CA GLY A 69 6.47 15.15 -11.98
C GLY A 69 5.17 15.65 -12.59
N ARG A 70 4.81 15.04 -13.72
CA ARG A 70 3.66 15.38 -14.56
C ARG A 70 2.80 14.13 -14.78
N PRO A 71 1.99 13.72 -13.79
CA PRO A 71 1.13 12.56 -13.91
C PRO A 71 0.17 12.73 -15.08
N ALA A 72 -0.15 11.63 -15.77
CA ALA A 72 -1.04 11.63 -16.93
C ALA A 72 -2.49 12.03 -16.57
N GLY A 73 -2.86 11.97 -15.29
CA GLY A 73 -4.18 12.32 -14.79
C GLY A 73 -4.22 12.46 -13.27
N GLY A 74 -5.42 12.34 -12.70
CA GLY A 74 -5.62 12.32 -11.25
C GLY A 74 -5.22 10.99 -10.61
N LEU A 75 -5.76 10.74 -9.43
CA LEU A 75 -5.63 9.44 -8.77
C LEU A 75 -6.41 8.34 -9.51
N PHE A 76 -6.01 7.09 -9.29
CA PHE A 76 -6.73 5.90 -9.75
C PHE A 76 -8.20 5.89 -9.29
N ALA A 77 -9.06 5.22 -10.06
CA ALA A 77 -10.46 5.08 -9.70
C ALA A 77 -10.63 4.14 -8.51
N LEU A 78 -11.40 4.55 -7.51
CA LEU A 78 -11.84 3.73 -6.38
C LEU A 78 -13.28 4.14 -6.03
N PRO A 79 -14.30 3.62 -6.76
CA PRO A 79 -15.70 4.01 -6.58
C PRO A 79 -16.21 3.79 -5.16
N GLU A 80 -15.72 2.77 -4.46
CA GLU A 80 -16.07 2.45 -3.09
C GLU A 80 -15.76 3.62 -2.14
N ALA A 81 -14.74 4.43 -2.43
CA ALA A 81 -14.43 5.60 -1.62
C ALA A 81 -15.48 6.72 -1.73
N ASP A 82 -16.36 6.67 -2.73
CA ASP A 82 -17.42 7.63 -2.98
C ASP A 82 -18.80 7.12 -2.50
N GLU A 83 -18.87 5.93 -1.88
CA GLU A 83 -20.09 5.35 -1.30
C GLU A 83 -20.39 5.97 0.08
N GLU A 84 -21.57 6.59 0.24
CA GLU A 84 -21.93 7.36 1.44
C GLU A 84 -22.00 6.55 2.75
N ASP A 85 -22.29 5.26 2.64
CA ASP A 85 -22.44 4.36 3.79
C ASP A 85 -21.14 3.68 4.21
N ARG A 86 -20.02 3.98 3.54
CA ARG A 86 -18.70 3.48 3.94
C ARG A 86 -18.02 4.39 4.92
N ARG A 87 -17.43 3.76 5.93
CA ARG A 87 -16.53 4.44 6.86
C ARG A 87 -15.13 4.49 6.29
N VAL A 88 -14.60 5.70 6.15
CA VAL A 88 -13.18 5.93 5.86
C VAL A 88 -12.39 5.91 7.16
N VAL A 89 -11.50 4.92 7.30
CA VAL A 89 -10.68 4.74 8.49
C VAL A 89 -9.20 4.91 8.12
N ASN A 90 -8.64 6.06 8.50
CA ASN A 90 -7.20 6.31 8.38
C ASN A 90 -6.47 5.66 9.57
N CYS A 91 -5.63 4.66 9.33
CA CYS A 91 -5.04 3.84 10.39
C CYS A 91 -3.72 4.40 10.95
N GLY A 92 -3.48 5.70 10.76
CA GLY A 92 -2.21 6.35 11.05
C GLY A 92 -1.12 5.97 10.04
N SER A 93 -0.01 6.72 10.06
CA SER A 93 1.12 6.48 9.17
C SER A 93 2.28 5.83 9.92
N VAL A 94 2.94 4.87 9.27
CA VAL A 94 4.03 4.09 9.89
C VAL A 94 5.30 4.24 9.08
N MET A 95 6.36 4.68 9.74
CA MET A 95 7.70 4.74 9.17
C MET A 95 8.32 3.34 9.13
N VAL A 96 8.82 2.93 7.97
CA VAL A 96 9.47 1.61 7.78
C VAL A 96 10.85 1.78 7.14
N ARG A 97 11.86 1.11 7.69
CA ARG A 97 13.22 1.05 7.12
C ARG A 97 13.32 -0.06 6.06
N ALA A 98 12.53 0.05 5.01
CA ALA A 98 12.55 -0.84 3.85
C ALA A 98 12.29 -0.04 2.56
N SER A 99 12.57 -0.63 1.40
CA SER A 99 12.09 -0.11 0.13
C SER A 99 10.57 -0.07 0.10
N GLY A 100 10.00 1.01 -0.42
CA GLY A 100 8.55 1.11 -0.60
C GLY A 100 7.96 0.01 -1.48
N LEU A 101 8.75 -0.55 -2.40
CA LEU A 101 8.33 -1.65 -3.27
C LEU A 101 8.24 -2.98 -2.50
N ARG A 102 9.08 -3.19 -1.47
CA ARG A 102 8.97 -4.36 -0.56
C ARG A 102 7.71 -4.29 0.31
N ILE A 103 7.26 -3.08 0.65
CA ILE A 103 5.98 -2.88 1.36
C ILE A 103 4.81 -3.34 0.49
N VAL A 104 4.80 -2.92 -0.78
CA VAL A 104 3.75 -3.34 -1.73
C VAL A 104 3.80 -4.85 -1.93
N GLU A 105 4.98 -5.43 -2.11
CA GLU A 105 5.13 -6.88 -2.29
C GLU A 105 4.66 -7.69 -1.07
N ASN A 106 5.00 -7.28 0.16
CA ASN A 106 4.51 -7.92 1.38
C ASN A 106 2.98 -7.86 1.49
N PHE A 107 2.35 -6.77 1.04
CA PHE A 107 0.90 -6.66 1.03
C PHE A 107 0.23 -7.65 0.05
N LEU A 108 0.91 -8.04 -1.02
CA LEU A 108 0.40 -8.97 -2.03
C LEU A 108 0.64 -10.44 -1.69
N ASP A 109 1.48 -10.72 -0.70
CA ASP A 109 1.85 -12.07 -0.29
C ASP A 109 0.79 -12.64 0.67
N MET A 110 0.22 -13.79 0.33
CA MET A 110 -0.70 -14.51 1.23
C MET A 110 0.03 -15.63 2.00
N ALA A 111 1.20 -16.06 1.51
CA ALA A 111 1.92 -17.20 2.06
C ALA A 111 2.47 -16.92 3.45
N HIS A 112 2.68 -15.65 3.81
CA HIS A 112 3.15 -15.27 5.15
C HIS A 112 2.04 -15.26 6.21
N PHE A 113 0.76 -15.28 5.82
CA PHE A 113 -0.37 -15.13 6.75
C PHE A 113 -0.32 -16.08 7.96
N PRO A 114 -0.13 -17.40 7.79
CA PRO A 114 -0.13 -18.33 8.92
C PRO A 114 1.07 -18.17 9.87
N PHE A 115 2.17 -17.58 9.38
CA PHE A 115 3.45 -17.54 10.08
C PHE A 115 3.72 -16.19 10.75
N VAL A 116 3.28 -15.09 10.13
CA VAL A 116 3.50 -13.73 10.64
C VAL A 116 2.27 -13.23 11.40
N HIS A 117 1.08 -13.59 10.93
CA HIS A 117 -0.20 -13.15 11.47
C HIS A 117 -0.98 -14.33 12.06
N THR A 118 -0.27 -15.20 12.78
CA THR A 118 -0.83 -16.40 13.40
C THR A 118 -2.05 -16.02 14.25
N ASP A 119 -3.12 -16.82 14.11
CA ASP A 119 -4.42 -16.66 14.76
C ASP A 119 -5.21 -15.40 14.36
N ILE A 120 -4.71 -14.61 13.40
CA ILE A 120 -5.41 -13.46 12.84
C ILE A 120 -5.74 -13.73 11.37
N LEU A 121 -4.73 -13.69 10.50
CA LEU A 121 -4.94 -13.81 9.05
C LEU A 121 -4.75 -15.22 8.52
N GLY A 122 -4.13 -16.11 9.31
CA GLY A 122 -3.94 -17.53 9.01
C GLY A 122 -3.50 -18.27 10.27
N ALA A 123 -3.51 -19.60 10.23
CA ALA A 123 -3.01 -20.42 11.33
C ALA A 123 -2.60 -21.82 10.83
N GLU A 124 -1.63 -22.45 11.49
CA GLU A 124 -1.33 -23.87 11.27
C GLU A 124 -2.52 -24.75 11.73
N PRO A 125 -2.83 -25.86 11.02
CA PRO A 125 -2.13 -26.42 9.86
C PRO A 125 -2.60 -25.86 8.50
N HIS A 126 -3.44 -24.83 8.46
CA HIS A 126 -4.01 -24.25 7.23
C HIS A 126 -3.03 -23.24 6.60
N THR A 127 -2.01 -23.76 5.91
CA THR A 127 -0.93 -22.93 5.35
C THR A 127 -0.89 -22.85 3.82
N GLU A 128 -1.75 -23.60 3.13
CA GLU A 128 -1.74 -23.67 1.67
C GLU A 128 -2.33 -22.40 1.04
N VAL A 129 -1.54 -21.76 0.17
CA VAL A 129 -2.03 -20.73 -0.75
C VAL A 129 -2.66 -21.43 -1.94
N MET A 130 -3.99 -21.35 -2.05
CA MET A 130 -4.75 -21.90 -3.17
C MET A 130 -4.35 -21.24 -4.50
N HIS A 131 -4.58 -21.94 -5.61
CA HIS A 131 -4.32 -21.37 -6.92
C HIS A 131 -5.22 -20.14 -7.18
N TYR A 132 -4.58 -19.04 -7.58
CA TYR A 132 -5.24 -17.80 -7.97
C TYR A 132 -4.64 -17.26 -9.28
N ASN A 133 -5.31 -16.30 -9.89
CA ASN A 133 -4.87 -15.67 -11.13
C ASN A 133 -4.11 -14.38 -10.84
N ALA A 134 -2.97 -14.17 -11.49
CA ALA A 134 -2.24 -12.90 -11.46
C ALA A 134 -2.00 -12.38 -12.88
N GLU A 135 -2.40 -11.14 -13.15
CA GLU A 135 -2.37 -10.54 -14.48
C GLU A 135 -1.95 -9.07 -14.45
N ILE A 136 -1.42 -8.60 -15.57
CA ILE A 136 -1.21 -7.17 -15.83
C ILE A 136 -2.31 -6.73 -16.79
N ARG A 137 -3.27 -5.94 -16.30
CA ARG A 137 -4.36 -5.39 -17.10
C ARG A 137 -3.87 -4.16 -17.85
N ARG A 138 -3.83 -4.24 -19.18
CA ARG A 138 -3.20 -3.21 -20.03
C ARG A 138 -4.08 -2.00 -20.32
N ASP A 139 -5.39 -2.17 -20.22
CA ASP A 139 -6.41 -1.13 -20.39
C ASP A 139 -6.38 -0.10 -19.26
N VAL A 140 -6.11 -0.55 -18.03
CA VAL A 140 -5.95 0.32 -16.85
C VAL A 140 -4.48 0.48 -16.41
N ASP A 141 -3.58 -0.32 -16.99
CA ASP A 141 -2.16 -0.39 -16.66
C ASP A 141 -1.90 -0.70 -15.18
N GLU A 142 -2.44 -1.82 -14.70
CA GLU A 142 -2.39 -2.24 -13.30
C GLU A 142 -2.09 -3.73 -13.15
N VAL A 143 -1.63 -4.13 -11.97
CA VAL A 143 -1.47 -5.54 -11.61
C VAL A 143 -2.68 -5.98 -10.79
N TRP A 144 -3.27 -7.12 -11.15
CA TRP A 144 -4.42 -7.67 -10.47
C TRP A 144 -4.16 -9.11 -10.07
N ALA A 145 -4.54 -9.47 -8.85
CA ALA A 145 -4.67 -10.86 -8.42
C ALA A 145 -6.13 -11.15 -8.10
N THR A 146 -6.72 -12.17 -8.72
CA THR A 146 -8.15 -12.51 -8.61
C THR A 146 -8.33 -13.98 -8.26
N ASN A 147 -9.51 -14.32 -7.74
CA ASN A 147 -9.83 -15.65 -7.21
C ASN A 147 -8.85 -16.08 -6.10
N CYS A 148 -8.40 -15.12 -5.29
CA CYS A 148 -7.56 -15.38 -4.14
C CYS A 148 -8.46 -15.83 -2.98
N GLN A 149 -8.12 -16.96 -2.36
CA GLN A 149 -8.87 -17.51 -1.23
C GLN A 149 -7.90 -17.92 -0.14
N PHE A 150 -8.22 -17.55 1.10
CA PHE A 150 -7.42 -17.95 2.26
C PHE A 150 -8.29 -18.18 3.48
N PHE A 151 -8.00 -19.23 4.25
CA PHE A 151 -8.69 -19.50 5.51
C PHE A 151 -8.18 -18.54 6.59
N GLN A 152 -9.08 -17.76 7.19
CA GLN A 152 -8.74 -16.83 8.24
C GLN A 152 -9.45 -17.20 9.54
N PRO A 153 -8.72 -17.39 10.65
CA PRO A 153 -9.31 -17.51 11.98
C PRO A 153 -10.13 -16.28 12.38
N GLN A 154 -9.64 -15.08 12.04
CA GLN A 154 -10.32 -13.82 12.29
C GLN A 154 -10.35 -12.95 11.02
N ALA A 155 -11.39 -13.12 10.20
CA ALA A 155 -11.49 -12.42 8.93
C ALA A 155 -11.71 -10.90 9.07
N ALA A 156 -12.47 -10.46 10.05
CA ALA A 156 -12.62 -9.05 10.37
C ALA A 156 -12.72 -8.91 11.88
N LEU A 157 -12.63 -7.68 12.38
CA LEU A 157 -12.86 -7.43 13.80
C LEU A 157 -14.25 -7.91 14.24
N SER A 158 -15.25 -7.80 13.36
CA SER A 158 -16.62 -8.27 13.58
C SER A 158 -16.84 -9.78 13.40
N ALA A 159 -15.84 -10.54 12.92
CA ALA A 159 -15.99 -11.96 12.63
C ALA A 159 -15.99 -12.80 13.93
N THR A 160 -16.94 -13.73 14.04
CA THR A 160 -17.13 -14.57 15.24
C THR A 160 -16.56 -16.00 15.11
N GLY A 161 -15.97 -16.34 13.96
CA GLY A 161 -15.35 -17.63 13.69
C GLY A 161 -14.53 -17.64 12.41
N GLY A 162 -13.76 -18.71 12.23
CA GLY A 162 -12.91 -18.86 11.05
C GLY A 162 -13.71 -19.09 9.78
N ILE A 163 -13.38 -18.34 8.72
CA ILE A 163 -14.06 -18.43 7.42
C ILE A 163 -13.04 -18.48 6.28
N MET A 164 -13.42 -19.13 5.19
CA MET A 164 -12.73 -18.93 3.91
C MET A 164 -13.03 -17.51 3.44
N THR A 165 -12.00 -16.71 3.24
CA THR A 165 -12.10 -15.32 2.80
C THR A 165 -11.66 -15.22 1.35
N ASP A 166 -12.50 -14.60 0.53
CA ASP A 166 -12.16 -14.19 -0.84
C ASP A 166 -11.45 -12.83 -0.84
N TYR A 167 -10.44 -12.73 -1.70
CA TYR A 167 -9.68 -11.51 -1.98
C TYR A 167 -9.58 -11.22 -3.48
N ILE A 168 -9.48 -9.92 -3.77
CA ILE A 168 -8.94 -9.41 -5.02
C ILE A 168 -7.89 -8.37 -4.68
N TYR A 169 -6.66 -8.53 -5.18
CA TYR A 169 -5.60 -7.54 -5.02
C TYR A 169 -5.43 -6.70 -6.27
N ARG A 170 -5.06 -5.44 -6.07
CA ARG A 170 -4.82 -4.48 -7.15
C ARG A 170 -3.62 -3.60 -6.79
N VAL A 171 -2.68 -3.46 -7.71
CA VAL A 171 -1.61 -2.47 -7.66
C VAL A 171 -1.88 -1.41 -8.72
N MET A 172 -2.25 -0.21 -8.27
CA MET A 172 -2.69 0.89 -9.13
C MET A 172 -1.52 1.74 -9.59
N THR A 173 -0.52 1.92 -8.72
CA THR A 173 0.73 2.61 -9.04
C THR A 173 1.88 1.83 -8.38
N PRO A 174 3.15 2.06 -8.77
CA PRO A 174 4.29 1.36 -8.19
C PRO A 174 4.34 1.35 -6.65
N PHE A 175 3.72 2.33 -5.98
CA PHE A 175 3.73 2.47 -4.52
C PHE A 175 2.32 2.53 -3.89
N ALA A 176 1.27 2.15 -4.63
CA ALA A 176 -0.10 2.14 -4.14
C ALA A 176 -0.79 0.82 -4.49
N THR A 177 -1.26 0.12 -3.46
CA THR A 177 -1.97 -1.16 -3.59
C THR A 177 -3.21 -1.16 -2.72
N LEU A 178 -4.17 -2.01 -3.07
CA LEU A 178 -5.33 -2.28 -2.24
C LEU A 178 -5.75 -3.74 -2.38
N LEU A 179 -6.60 -4.17 -1.46
CA LEU A 179 -7.34 -5.41 -1.58
C LEU A 179 -8.84 -5.16 -1.36
N TYR A 180 -9.64 -5.92 -2.09
CA TYR A 180 -11.03 -6.17 -1.80
C TYR A 180 -11.11 -7.45 -0.98
N LYS A 181 -11.86 -7.43 0.12
CA LYS A 181 -11.97 -8.55 1.07
C LYS A 181 -13.41 -8.84 1.37
N THR A 182 -13.75 -10.12 1.51
CA THR A 182 -15.10 -10.56 1.90
C THR A 182 -15.59 -9.71 3.08
N CYS A 183 -16.71 -9.02 2.90
CA CYS A 183 -17.35 -8.22 3.94
C CYS A 183 -18.32 -9.10 4.73
N PRO A 184 -18.10 -9.33 6.04
CA PRO A 184 -19.01 -10.13 6.85
C PRO A 184 -20.41 -9.49 6.98
N ASN A 185 -20.49 -8.16 6.85
CA ASN A 185 -21.70 -7.38 7.06
C ASN A 185 -22.54 -7.21 5.77
N ALA A 186 -22.00 -7.54 4.59
CA ALA A 186 -22.69 -7.39 3.31
C ALA A 186 -22.22 -8.43 2.27
N ALA A 187 -23.06 -9.43 1.99
CA ALA A 187 -22.69 -10.58 1.14
C ALA A 187 -22.29 -10.25 -0.31
N ASN A 188 -22.76 -9.11 -0.86
CA ASN A 188 -22.50 -8.70 -2.25
C ASN A 188 -21.55 -7.49 -2.35
N ARG A 189 -20.87 -7.15 -1.26
CA ARG A 189 -19.95 -5.99 -1.20
C ARG A 189 -18.63 -6.42 -0.58
N TRP A 190 -17.59 -5.68 -0.94
CA TRP A 190 -16.24 -5.91 -0.45
C TRP A 190 -15.90 -4.88 0.61
N ASP A 191 -15.20 -5.26 1.68
CA ASP A 191 -14.39 -4.31 2.43
C ASP A 191 -13.16 -3.96 1.59
N VAL A 192 -12.75 -2.68 1.59
CA VAL A 192 -11.58 -2.24 0.84
C VAL A 192 -10.50 -1.79 1.81
N ILE A 193 -9.32 -2.42 1.72
CA ILE A 193 -8.15 -2.06 2.50
C ILE A 193 -7.08 -1.58 1.55
N CYS A 194 -6.68 -0.32 1.68
CA CYS A 194 -5.66 0.31 0.87
C CYS A 194 -4.36 0.45 1.67
N LEU A 195 -3.23 0.33 0.96
CA LEU A 195 -1.92 0.66 1.47
C LEU A 195 -1.21 1.58 0.48
N PHE A 196 -1.06 2.85 0.88
CA PHE A 196 -0.40 3.86 0.07
C PHE A 196 0.96 4.18 0.66
N VAL A 197 2.02 4.09 -0.15
CA VAL A 197 3.39 4.20 0.32
C VAL A 197 4.01 5.50 -0.18
N GLN A 198 4.52 6.30 0.76
CA GLN A 198 5.36 7.46 0.51
C GLN A 198 6.83 7.03 0.59
N PRO A 199 7.53 6.77 -0.52
CA PRO A 199 8.96 6.52 -0.52
C PRO A 199 9.72 7.80 -0.13
N LEU A 200 10.45 7.78 0.98
CA LEU A 200 11.23 8.94 1.44
C LEU A 200 12.65 8.90 0.87
N ASP A 201 13.29 7.74 1.00
CA ASP A 201 14.61 7.38 0.47
C ASP A 201 14.52 5.98 -0.16
N PRO A 202 15.52 5.49 -0.93
CA PRO A 202 15.42 4.19 -1.59
C PRO A 202 15.12 3.02 -0.64
N GLY A 203 15.60 3.06 0.61
CA GLY A 203 15.40 2.04 1.64
C GLY A 203 14.59 2.52 2.85
N ARG A 204 13.83 3.60 2.71
CA ARG A 204 13.00 4.14 3.80
C ARG A 204 11.72 4.74 3.25
N CYS A 205 10.59 4.37 3.82
CA CYS A 205 9.28 4.86 3.41
C CYS A 205 8.38 5.15 4.60
N ARG A 206 7.24 5.77 4.32
CA ARG A 206 6.10 5.88 5.23
C ARG A 206 4.90 5.22 4.57
N ALA A 207 4.25 4.32 5.29
CA ALA A 207 3.06 3.61 4.83
C ALA A 207 1.81 4.24 5.42
N HIS A 208 0.77 4.41 4.59
CA HIS A 208 -0.52 5.01 4.92
C HIS A 208 -1.65 4.00 4.65
N PRO A 209 -1.94 3.11 5.61
CA PRO A 209 -3.11 2.25 5.55
C PRO A 209 -4.41 3.05 5.68
N VAL A 210 -5.35 2.81 4.76
CA VAL A 210 -6.70 3.42 4.76
C VAL A 210 -7.72 2.33 4.46
N MET A 211 -8.78 2.23 5.26
CA MET A 211 -9.86 1.25 5.05
C MET A 211 -11.17 1.95 4.69
N PHE A 212 -11.95 1.34 3.80
CA PHE A 212 -13.31 1.73 3.44
C PHE A 212 -14.25 0.57 3.78
N LEU A 213 -14.85 0.63 4.96
CA LEU A 213 -15.54 -0.50 5.58
C LEU A 213 -17.05 -0.27 5.68
N ILE A 214 -17.80 -1.37 5.60
CA ILE A 214 -19.21 -1.42 5.97
C ILE A 214 -19.27 -2.05 7.36
N ASP A 215 -19.12 -1.23 8.39
CA ASP A 215 -19.12 -1.66 9.79
C ASP A 215 -19.71 -0.57 10.66
N ASP A 216 -20.91 -0.77 11.20
CA ASP A 216 -21.62 0.17 12.08
C ASP A 216 -21.46 -0.16 13.57
N VAL A 217 -20.74 -1.24 13.91
CA VAL A 217 -20.61 -1.77 15.27
C VAL A 217 -19.29 -1.37 15.90
N SER A 218 -18.18 -1.55 15.18
CA SER A 218 -16.84 -1.35 15.72
C SER A 218 -16.50 0.12 15.91
N THR A 219 -15.84 0.49 17.00
CA THR A 219 -15.34 1.86 17.15
C THR A 219 -14.19 2.14 16.18
N THR A 220 -13.99 3.40 15.79
CA THR A 220 -12.84 3.76 14.93
C THR A 220 -11.50 3.38 15.57
N THR A 221 -11.38 3.52 16.90
CA THR A 221 -10.16 3.15 17.63
C THR A 221 -9.86 1.66 17.53
N GLU A 222 -10.86 0.78 17.65
CA GLU A 222 -10.65 -0.66 17.52
C GLU A 222 -10.24 -1.04 16.10
N LEU A 223 -10.88 -0.45 15.08
CA LEU A 223 -10.52 -0.67 13.67
C LEU A 223 -9.08 -0.24 13.38
N VAL A 224 -8.67 0.94 13.87
CA VAL A 224 -7.29 1.43 13.73
C VAL A 224 -6.31 0.51 14.46
N HIS A 225 -6.62 0.09 15.68
CA HIS A 225 -5.74 -0.78 16.46
C HIS A 225 -5.57 -2.16 15.79
N PHE A 226 -6.65 -2.75 15.28
CA PHE A 226 -6.59 -4.03 14.58
C PHE A 226 -5.67 -3.95 13.35
N GLN A 227 -5.82 -2.91 12.52
CA GLN A 227 -4.97 -2.71 11.35
C GLN A 227 -3.51 -2.45 11.74
N GLN A 228 -3.27 -1.68 12.81
CA GLN A 228 -1.91 -1.41 13.29
C GLN A 228 -1.24 -2.66 13.87
N LEU A 229 -1.98 -3.53 14.55
CA LEU A 229 -1.46 -4.80 15.07
C LEU A 229 -0.89 -5.65 13.93
N ILE A 230 -1.67 -5.86 12.87
CA ILE A 230 -1.25 -6.61 11.68
C ILE A 230 -0.01 -5.96 11.06
N PHE A 231 -0.07 -4.66 10.79
CA PHE A 231 1.02 -3.96 10.11
C PHE A 231 2.34 -3.98 10.91
N LEU A 232 2.27 -3.93 12.24
CA LEU A 232 3.46 -3.98 13.09
C LEU A 232 4.11 -5.37 13.14
N GLN A 233 3.35 -6.45 12.91
CA GLN A 233 3.91 -7.79 12.71
C GLN A 233 4.73 -7.85 11.41
N ASP A 234 4.20 -7.30 10.31
CA ASP A 234 4.91 -7.22 9.02
C ASP A 234 6.19 -6.37 9.12
N ARG A 235 6.12 -5.24 9.85
CA ARG A 235 7.23 -4.29 9.95
C ARG A 235 8.54 -4.95 10.38
N ILE A 236 8.47 -5.90 11.32
CA ILE A 236 9.66 -6.61 11.81
C ILE A 236 10.32 -7.41 10.67
N ILE A 237 9.52 -8.09 9.84
CA ILE A 237 10.03 -8.84 8.69
C ILE A 237 10.61 -7.88 7.64
N LEU A 238 9.85 -6.86 7.27
CA LEU A 238 10.23 -5.85 6.28
C LEU A 238 11.57 -5.18 6.59
N GLU A 239 11.79 -4.73 7.82
CA GLU A 239 13.04 -4.05 8.20
C GLU A 239 14.26 -4.99 8.27
N ASN A 240 14.03 -6.31 8.26
CA ASN A 240 15.07 -7.35 8.31
C ASN A 240 15.35 -8.03 6.97
N GLN A 241 14.54 -7.80 5.93
CA GLN A 241 14.84 -8.31 4.58
C GLN A 241 16.19 -7.78 4.06
N ARG A 242 17.00 -8.66 3.48
CA ARG A 242 18.31 -8.33 2.88
C ARG A 242 18.43 -8.93 1.48
N PRO A 243 18.84 -8.14 0.47
CA PRO A 243 19.14 -6.70 0.54
C PRO A 243 17.90 -5.84 0.83
N VAL A 244 18.12 -4.62 1.37
CA VAL A 244 17.04 -3.68 1.78
C VAL A 244 16.20 -3.20 0.60
N LEU A 245 16.84 -3.04 -0.57
CA LEU A 245 16.16 -2.69 -1.81
C LEU A 245 15.55 -3.93 -2.45
N LEU A 246 14.57 -3.75 -3.34
CA LEU A 246 13.89 -4.85 -4.02
C LEU A 246 14.80 -5.43 -5.13
N PRO A 247 15.20 -6.71 -5.10
CA PRO A 247 16.00 -7.33 -6.14
C PRO A 247 15.20 -7.53 -7.42
N MET A 248 15.73 -7.03 -8.54
CA MET A 248 15.09 -7.13 -9.85
C MET A 248 15.83 -8.08 -10.80
N GLU A 249 16.98 -8.62 -10.40
CA GLU A 249 17.73 -9.59 -11.19
C GLU A 249 17.03 -10.93 -11.20
N ALA A 250 17.07 -11.60 -12.36
CA ALA A 250 16.59 -12.97 -12.44
C ALA A 250 17.42 -13.85 -11.49
N ARG A 251 16.75 -14.73 -10.73
CA ARG A 251 17.36 -15.71 -9.80
C ARG A 251 18.05 -15.12 -8.56
N SER A 252 17.92 -13.82 -8.28
CA SER A 252 18.37 -13.26 -7.00
C SER A 252 17.55 -13.83 -5.83
N GLU A 253 16.26 -14.05 -6.06
CA GLU A 253 15.31 -14.71 -5.17
C GLU A 253 14.62 -15.88 -5.91
N ILE A 254 14.12 -16.87 -5.17
CA ILE A 254 13.54 -18.11 -5.71
C ILE A 254 12.02 -18.07 -5.52
N PRO A 255 11.24 -17.68 -6.55
CA PRO A 255 9.80 -17.64 -6.43
C PRO A 255 9.18 -19.04 -6.55
N THR A 256 8.04 -19.21 -5.91
CA THR A 256 7.17 -20.37 -5.94
C THR A 256 5.85 -20.04 -6.63
N ARG A 257 4.92 -21.00 -6.69
CA ARG A 257 3.59 -20.77 -7.28
C ARG A 257 2.73 -19.79 -6.47
N ALA A 258 2.97 -19.66 -5.17
CA ALA A 258 2.25 -18.72 -4.32
C ALA A 258 2.60 -17.26 -4.64
N ASP A 259 3.75 -17.02 -5.28
CA ASP A 259 4.31 -15.68 -5.54
C ASP A 259 3.87 -15.08 -6.88
N ALA A 260 2.79 -15.59 -7.49
CA ALA A 260 2.36 -15.17 -8.83
C ALA A 260 2.07 -13.66 -8.91
N SER A 261 1.47 -13.05 -7.88
CA SER A 261 1.23 -11.60 -7.78
C SER A 261 2.54 -10.80 -7.70
N SER A 262 3.49 -11.23 -6.86
CA SER A 262 4.83 -10.64 -6.75
C SER A 262 5.58 -10.68 -8.10
N ILE A 263 5.57 -11.82 -8.79
CA ILE A 263 6.20 -11.96 -10.12
C ILE A 263 5.57 -10.98 -11.12
N ALA A 264 4.24 -10.90 -11.15
CA ALA A 264 3.53 -9.98 -12.05
C ALA A 264 3.89 -8.52 -11.73
N TYR A 265 3.94 -8.16 -10.46
CA TYR A 265 4.33 -6.83 -9.99
C TYR A 265 5.77 -6.47 -10.39
N ARG A 266 6.76 -7.34 -10.14
CA ARG A 266 8.14 -7.09 -10.56
C ARG A 266 8.29 -6.97 -12.07
N ARG A 267 7.58 -7.80 -12.84
CA ARG A 267 7.56 -7.67 -14.31
C ARG A 267 7.00 -6.32 -14.74
N TRP A 268 5.90 -5.88 -14.14
CA TRP A 268 5.27 -4.60 -14.43
C TRP A 268 6.16 -3.40 -14.05
N LEU A 269 6.83 -3.43 -12.89
CA LEU A 269 7.81 -2.41 -12.50
C LEU A 269 8.97 -2.31 -13.52
N LYS A 270 9.46 -3.46 -14.01
CA LYS A 270 10.52 -3.50 -15.01
C LYS A 270 10.07 -2.91 -16.35
N GLU A 271 8.85 -3.21 -16.80
CA GLU A 271 8.27 -2.64 -18.01
C GLU A 271 8.10 -1.11 -17.90
N LYS A 272 7.80 -0.60 -16.70
CA LYS A 272 7.73 0.84 -16.42
C LYS A 272 9.08 1.53 -16.26
N GLY A 273 10.18 0.78 -16.13
CA GLY A 273 11.51 1.34 -15.87
C GLY A 273 11.67 1.91 -14.45
N ILE A 274 10.97 1.33 -13.46
CA ILE A 274 11.17 1.69 -12.05
C ILE A 274 12.50 1.10 -11.56
N THR A 275 13.41 1.96 -11.11
CA THR A 275 14.71 1.61 -10.53
C THR A 275 14.85 2.11 -9.08
N TYR A 276 14.09 3.13 -8.69
CA TYR A 276 14.13 3.71 -7.35
C TYR A 276 13.59 2.72 -6.31
N GLY A 277 14.42 2.43 -5.30
CA GLY A 277 14.09 1.42 -4.29
C GLY A 277 14.35 -0.02 -4.74
N THR A 278 14.97 -0.23 -5.91
CA THR A 278 15.43 -1.54 -6.39
C THR A 278 16.93 -1.69 -6.22
N SER A 279 17.42 -2.93 -6.04
CA SER A 279 18.82 -3.23 -6.28
C SER A 279 18.98 -3.66 -7.74
N ALA A 280 19.96 -3.07 -8.41
CA ALA A 280 20.48 -3.51 -9.70
C ALA A 280 21.95 -3.93 -9.49
N MET A 281 22.23 -5.21 -9.38
CA MET A 281 23.51 -5.79 -9.78
C MET A 281 23.48 -5.77 -11.30
N ALA A 282 24.23 -4.83 -11.87
CA ALA A 282 24.55 -4.84 -13.29
C ALA A 282 24.92 -6.27 -13.71
N ALA A 283 24.31 -6.72 -14.81
CA ALA A 283 24.67 -7.98 -15.45
C ALA A 283 26.17 -8.03 -15.80
#